data_AF-A0A965U2M8-F1
#
_entry.id   AF-A0A965U2M8-F1
#
_cell.length_a   1.000
_cell.length_b   1.000
_cell.length_c   1.000
_cell.angle_alpha   90.00
_cell.angle_beta   90.00
_cell.angle_gamma   90.00
#
_symmetry.space_group_name_H-M   'P 1'
#
loop_
_entity.id
_entity.type
_entity.pdbx_description
1 polymer ?
#
loop_
_entity_poly.entity_id
_entity_poly.type
_entity_poly.pdbx_seq_one_letter_code
_entity_poly.pdbx_strand_id
1 'polypeptide(L)' 'MPAPFYAFDEVDMHLDGINVEKLSDMIKHQAENTQFIVVSLRKPMIESANRTIGVTQKEKGITRVTGVKLREQ' A
#
# COMPACT_ATOMS: atom_id res chain seq x y z
N MET A 1 19.65 13.36 -4.95
CA MET A 1 18.55 12.98 -5.85
C MET A 1 17.66 12.02 -5.08
N PRO A 2 16.32 12.09 -5.23
CA PRO A 2 15.43 11.13 -4.58
C PRO A 2 15.77 9.71 -5.01
N ALA A 3 15.49 8.73 -4.14
CA ALA A 3 15.71 7.33 -4.48
C ALA A 3 14.79 6.92 -5.65
N PRO A 4 15.18 5.93 -6.47
CA PRO A 4 14.29 5.45 -7.55
C PRO A 4 12.99 4.86 -7.01
N PHE A 5 13.00 4.32 -5.78
CA PHE A 5 11.82 3.86 -5.08
C PHE A 5 11.98 3.90 -3.56
N TYR A 6 10.86 3.83 -2.85
CA TYR A 6 10.77 3.62 -1.40
C TYR A 6 9.93 2.38 -1.10
N ALA A 7 10.37 1.58 -0.12
CA ALA A 7 9.65 0.41 0.37
C ALA A 7 9.32 0.59 1.86
N PHE A 8 8.03 0.61 2.20
CA PHE A 8 7.53 0.77 3.57
C PHE A 8 6.79 -0.48 4.02
N ASP A 9 7.06 -0.91 5.24
CA ASP A 9 6.44 -2.08 5.87
C ASP A 9 5.67 -1.64 7.13
N GLU A 10 4.35 -1.73 7.08
CA GLU A 10 3.40 -1.46 8.19
C GLU A 10 3.63 -0.14 8.96
N VAL A 11 4.12 0.89 8.26
CA VAL A 11 4.43 2.21 8.83
C VAL A 11 3.21 2.93 9.42
N ASP A 12 2.01 2.46 9.09
CA ASP A 12 0.72 2.99 9.47
C ASP A 12 0.03 2.20 10.61
N MET A 13 0.65 1.12 11.10
CA MET A 13 0.04 0.22 12.09
C MET A 13 -0.38 0.92 13.40
N HIS A 14 0.37 1.94 13.82
CA HIS A 14 0.14 2.66 15.09
C HIS A 14 -0.53 4.04 14.90
N LEU A 15 -1.01 4.34 13.70
CA LEU A 15 -1.68 5.61 13.40
C LEU A 15 -3.20 5.50 13.55
N ASP A 16 -3.81 6.59 14.00
CA ASP A 16 -5.28 6.74 13.97
C ASP A 16 -5.80 6.92 12.54
N GLY A 17 -7.12 6.87 12.35
CA GLY A 17 -7.73 6.97 11.01
C GLY A 17 -7.31 8.22 10.23
N ILE A 18 -7.32 9.38 10.89
CA ILE A 18 -7.00 10.67 10.28
C ILE A 18 -5.54 10.71 9.81
N ASN A 19 -4.61 10.20 10.62
CA ASN A 19 -3.20 10.20 10.27
C ASN A 19 -2.86 9.16 9.19
N VAL A 20 -3.60 8.04 9.12
CA VAL A 20 -3.48 7.09 8.00
C VAL A 20 -3.92 7.74 6.68
N GLU A 21 -5.01 8.50 6.67
CA GLU A 21 -5.46 9.23 5.48
C GLU A 21 -4.42 10.25 5.01
N LYS A 22 -3.92 11.08 5.93
CA LYS A 22 -2.85 12.06 5.64
C LYS A 22 -1.58 11.40 5.09
N LEU A 23 -1.19 10.26 5.66
CA LEU A 23 -0.03 9.50 5.20
C LEU A 23 -0.27 8.96 3.78
N SER A 24 -1.45 8.40 3.51
CA SER A 24 -1.80 7.89 2.18
C SER A 24 -1.81 8.99 1.12
N ASP A 25 -2.33 10.17 1.44
CA ASP A 25 -2.35 11.31 0.52
C ASP A 25 -0.94 11.82 0.21
N MET A 26 -0.09 11.91 1.25
CA MET A 26 1.31 12.31 1.07
C MET A 26 2.06 11.32 0.17
N ILE A 27 1.91 10.01 0.40
CA ILE A 27 2.54 8.98 -0.42
C ILE A 27 2.03 9.05 -1.86
N LYS A 28 0.71 9.18 -2.05
CA LYS A 28 0.10 9.30 -3.37
C LYS A 28 0.63 10.50 -4.16
N HIS A 29 0.80 11.65 -3.52
CA HIS A 29 1.35 12.83 -4.17
C HIS A 29 2.85 12.66 -4.52
N GLN A 30 3.65 12.11 -3.62
CA GLN A 30 5.06 11.82 -3.92
C GLN A 30 5.22 10.73 -4.99
N ALA A 31 4.25 9.83 -5.10
CA ALA A 31 4.25 8.75 -6.09
C ALA A 31 4.19 9.25 -7.55
N GLU A 32 3.82 10.52 -7.78
CA GLU A 32 3.89 11.16 -9.10
C GLU A 32 5.33 11.21 -9.64
N ASN A 33 6.33 11.28 -8.76
CA ASN A 33 7.73 11.49 -9.14
C ASN A 33 8.66 10.35 -8.68
N THR A 34 8.20 9.41 -7.86
CA THR A 34 9.03 8.30 -7.34
C THR A 34 8.17 7.07 -7.07
N GLN A 35 8.70 5.87 -7.23
CA GLN A 35 7.92 4.65 -6.98
C GLN A 35 7.79 4.36 -5.47
N PHE A 36 6.59 4.01 -5.02
CA PHE A 36 6.33 3.54 -3.66
C PHE A 36 5.80 2.11 -3.66
N ILE A 37 6.37 1.27 -2.79
CA ILE A 37 5.88 -0.09 -2.49
C ILE A 37 5.54 -0.08 -1.01
N VAL A 38 4.26 -0.28 -0.67
CA VAL A 38 3.81 -0.22 0.73
C VAL A 38 3.08 -1.49 1.10
N VAL A 39 3.50 -2.08 2.22
CA VAL A 39 2.78 -3.16 2.91
C VAL A 39 1.92 -2.53 3.99
N SER A 40 0.62 -2.75 3.91
CA SER A 40 -0.36 -2.21 4.85
C SER A 40 -1.62 -3.07 4.86
N LEU A 41 -2.29 -3.10 6.02
CA LEU A 41 -3.62 -3.68 6.21
C LEU A 41 -4.72 -2.60 6.28
N ARG A 42 -4.37 -1.32 6.14
CA ARG A 42 -5.28 -0.19 6.33
C ARG A 42 -5.97 0.17 5.03
N LYS A 43 -7.30 0.30 5.09
CA LYS A 43 -8.15 0.59 3.93
C LYS A 43 -7.76 1.88 3.18
N PRO A 44 -7.52 3.05 3.83
CA PRO A 44 -7.16 4.27 3.10
C PRO A 44 -5.85 4.12 2.30
N MET A 45 -4.85 3.44 2.87
CA MET A 45 -3.59 3.14 2.19
C MET A 45 -3.81 2.25 0.97
N ILE A 46 -4.60 1.17 1.12
CA ILE A 46 -4.92 0.25 0.03
C ILE A 46 -5.69 0.98 -1.10
N GLU A 47 -6.68 1.81 -0.76
CA GLU A 47 -7.51 2.54 -1.72
C GLU A 47 -6.75 3.68 -2.43
N SER A 48 -5.73 4.25 -1.79
CA SER A 48 -4.87 5.28 -2.40
C SER A 48 -3.92 4.74 -3.46
N ALA A 49 -3.66 3.42 -3.48
CA ALA A 49 -2.67 2.80 -4.34
C ALA A 49 -3.14 2.71 -5.80
N ASN A 50 -2.22 2.94 -6.76
CA ASN A 50 -2.54 2.75 -8.18
C ASN A 50 -2.79 1.28 -8.54
N ARG A 51 -2.15 0.35 -7.81
CA ARG A 51 -2.30 -1.09 -7.96
C ARG A 51 -2.17 -1.76 -6.60
N THR A 52 -3.03 -2.73 -6.34
CA THR A 52 -2.99 -3.52 -5.11
C THR A 52 -2.58 -4.95 -5.44
N ILE A 53 -1.62 -5.46 -4.68
CA ILE A 53 -1.16 -6.85 -4.76
C ILE A 53 -1.61 -7.57 -3.49
N GLY A 54 -2.46 -8.57 -3.64
CA GLY A 54 -2.87 -9.44 -2.55
C GLY A 54 -1.88 -10.58 -2.38
N VAL A 55 -1.50 -10.88 -1.14
CA VAL A 55 -0.73 -12.07 -0.79
C VAL A 55 -1.60 -12.92 0.15
N THR A 56 -1.83 -14.17 -0.23
CA THR A 56 -2.66 -15.11 0.54
C THR A 56 -1.97 -16.46 0.67
N GLN A 57 -2.21 -17.16 1.77
CA GLN A 57 -1.70 -18.50 1.99
C GLN A 57 -2.85 -19.49 1.84
N LYS A 58 -3.00 -20.07 0.63
CA LYS A 58 -4.07 -21.04 0.35
C LYS A 58 -3.81 -22.40 1.00
N GLU A 59 -2.54 -22.78 1.09
CA GLU A 59 -2.07 -24.04 1.67
C GLU A 59 -0.95 -23.73 2.67
N LYS A 60 -0.78 -24.56 3.71
CA LYS A 60 0.19 -24.30 4.77
C LYS A 60 1.61 -24.19 4.20
N GLY A 61 2.23 -23.03 4.37
CA GLY A 61 3.59 -22.76 3.88
C GLY A 61 3.69 -22.40 2.41
N ILE A 62 2.58 -22.27 1.67
CA ILE A 62 2.58 -21.87 0.26
C ILE A 62 1.82 -20.56 0.10
N THR A 63 2.55 -19.50 -0.26
CA THR A 63 1.98 -18.19 -0.59
C THR A 63 1.57 -18.12 -2.05
N ARG A 64 0.47 -17.42 -2.32
CA ARG A 64 -0.03 -17.10 -3.65
C ARG A 64 -0.21 -15.59 -3.75
N VAL A 65 0.34 -15.02 -4.81
CA VAL A 65 0.24 -13.59 -5.13
C VAL A 65 -0.86 -13.38 -6.17
N THR A 66 -1.76 -12.45 -5.91
CA THR A 66 -2.87 -12.10 -6.81
C THR A 66 -2.91 -10.61 -7.05
N GLY A 67 -3.15 -10.21 -8.31
CA GLY A 67 -3.49 -8.81 -8.61
C GLY A 67 -4.91 -8.52 -8.15
N VAL A 68 -5.10 -7.48 -7.35
CA VAL A 68 -6.42 -7.05 -6.89
C VAL A 68 -6.88 -5.89 -7.75
N LYS A 69 -8.02 -6.06 -8.43
CA LYS A 69 -8.73 -4.95 -9.06
C LYS A 69 -9.64 -4.36 -8.00
N LEU A 70 -9.29 -3.19 -7.46
CA LEU A 70 -10.18 -2.42 -6.60
C LEU A 70 -11.42 -2.09 -7.44
N ARG A 71 -12.61 -2.40 -6.92
CA ARG A 71 -13.86 -2.08 -7.63
C ARG A 71 -13.96 -0.56 -7.70
N GLU A 72 -14.13 -0.01 -8.89
CA GLU A 72 -14.55 1.38 -9.04
C GLU A 72 -15.89 1.53 -8.32
N GLN A 73 -15.99 2.51 -7.42
CA GLN A 73 -17.28 2.92 -6.85
C GLN A 73 -18.05 3.73 -7.87
#